data_AF-A0A1H9U6N8-F1
#
_entry.id   AF-A0A1H9U6N8-F1
#
_cell.length_a   1.000
_cell.length_b   1.000
_cell.length_c   1.000
_cell.angle_alpha   90.00
_cell.angle_beta   90.00
_cell.angle_gamma   90.00
#
_symmetry.space_group_name_H-M   'P 1'
#
loop_
_entity.id
_entity.type
_entity.pdbx_description
1 polymer ?
#
loop_
_entity_poly.entity_id
_entity_poly.type
_entity_poly.pdbx_seq_one_letter_code
_entity_poly.pdbx_strand_id
1 'polypeptide(L)'
;MAFEDKKIPYELLVRYGLDGKPAGAHVQYRQVLVVDDVIRSDALGPAEPIDLAGFPTSAIMSDTTRDALAQIATLNARVDELAEQVNAAADTLEEASLRIGRKREFLRTFCS
;
A
#
# COMPACT_ATOMS: atom_id res chain seq x y z
N MET A 1 14.53 -34.23 -28.94
CA MET A 1 13.34 -34.20 -28.06
C MET A 1 13.70 -33.36 -26.86
N ALA A 2 13.17 -32.14 -26.81
CA ALA A 2 13.44 -31.24 -25.69
C ALA A 2 12.41 -31.52 -24.60
N PHE A 3 12.90 -31.88 -23.42
CA PHE A 3 12.08 -32.05 -22.22
C PHE A 3 12.42 -30.90 -21.28
N GLU A 4 11.41 -30.14 -20.90
CA GLU A 4 11.55 -29.07 -19.91
C GLU A 4 10.64 -29.38 -18.73
N ASP A 5 11.22 -29.45 -17.53
CA ASP A 5 10.49 -29.60 -16.27
C ASP A 5 10.55 -28.27 -15.52
N LYS A 6 9.39 -27.65 -15.32
CA LYS A 6 9.25 -26.38 -14.62
C LYS A 6 8.60 -26.59 -13.27
N LYS A 7 9.33 -26.23 -12.20
CA LYS A 7 8.78 -26.09 -10.84
C LYS A 7 8.42 -24.62 -10.59
N ILE A 8 7.13 -24.31 -10.62
CA ILE A 8 6.62 -22.94 -10.50
C ILE A 8 5.92 -22.79 -9.14
N PRO A 9 6.24 -21.76 -8.32
CA PRO A 9 5.49 -21.47 -7.11
C PRO A 9 4.01 -21.21 -7.42
N TYR A 10 3.11 -21.89 -6.71
CA TYR A 10 1.66 -21.75 -6.91
C TYR A 10 0.98 -21.08 -5.72
N GLU A 11 1.10 -21.67 -4.52
CA GLU A 11 0.47 -21.17 -3.30
C GLU A 11 1.46 -21.10 -2.14
N LEU A 12 1.30 -20.13 -1.25
CA LEU A 12 2.06 -19.98 -0.01
C LEU A 12 1.09 -20.01 1.17
N LEU A 13 1.27 -20.96 2.07
CA LEU A 13 0.50 -21.12 3.29
C LEU A 13 1.33 -20.62 4.47
N VAL A 14 0.95 -19.48 5.03
CA VAL A 14 1.58 -18.91 6.23
C VAL A 14 0.74 -19.26 7.46
N ARG A 15 1.38 -19.87 8.46
CA ARG A 15 0.77 -20.14 9.76
C ARG A 15 1.10 -19.01 10.71
N TYR A 16 0.08 -18.46 11.37
CA TYR A 16 0.26 -17.45 12.41
C TYR A 16 0.15 -18.07 13.80
N GLY A 17 0.96 -17.57 14.73
CA GLY A 17 0.87 -17.85 16.16
C GLY A 17 -0.23 -17.03 16.83
N LEU A 18 -0.49 -17.32 18.10
CA LEU A 18 -1.46 -16.60 18.93
C LEU A 18 -1.07 -15.14 19.19
N ASP A 19 0.19 -14.80 18.98
CA ASP A 19 0.75 -13.45 19.05
C ASP A 19 0.64 -12.67 17.73
N GLY A 20 0.00 -13.26 16.71
CA GLY A 20 -0.15 -12.66 15.39
C GLY A 20 1.14 -12.68 14.56
N LYS A 21 2.21 -13.32 15.03
CA LYS A 21 3.46 -13.45 14.27
C LYS A 21 3.45 -14.69 13.38
N PRO A 22 4.16 -14.69 12.25
CA PRO A 22 4.32 -15.89 11.43
C PRO A 22 5.09 -16.96 12.24
N ALA A 23 4.48 -18.12 12.42
CA ALA A 23 5.04 -19.28 13.12
C ALA A 23 5.65 -20.33 12.16
N GLY A 24 5.36 -20.24 10.86
CA GLY A 24 5.95 -21.09 9.82
C GLY A 24 5.26 -20.91 8.47
N ALA A 25 5.89 -21.38 7.40
CA ALA A 25 5.33 -21.31 6.05
C ALA A 25 5.53 -22.62 5.28
N HIS A 26 4.58 -22.91 4.39
CA HIS A 26 4.67 -23.98 3.41
C HIS A 26 4.36 -23.42 2.03
N VAL A 27 5.02 -23.93 1.00
CA VAL A 27 4.77 -23.57 -0.39
C VAL A 27 4.28 -24.79 -1.15
N GLN A 28 3.28 -24.59 -2.00
CA GLN A 28 2.87 -25.57 -2.98
C GLN A 28 3.44 -25.19 -4.35
N TYR A 29 4.04 -26.16 -5.03
CA TYR A 29 4.60 -25.97 -6.35
C TYR A 29 3.74 -26.67 -7.41
N ARG A 30 3.61 -26.02 -8.56
CA ARG A 30 3.07 -26.60 -9.79
C ARG A 30 4.22 -27.16 -10.62
N GLN A 31 4.13 -28.43 -10.97
CA GLN A 31 5.08 -29.11 -11.85
C GLN A 31 4.49 -29.17 -13.25
N VAL A 32 5.15 -28.51 -14.19
CA VAL A 32 4.72 -28.46 -15.59
C VAL A 32 5.78 -29.14 -16.44
N LEU A 33 5.40 -30.26 -17.08
CA LEU A 33 6.24 -30.97 -18.02
C LEU A 33 5.90 -30.52 -19.45
N VAL A 34 6.87 -29.94 -20.13
CA VAL A 34 6.73 -29.51 -21.53
C VAL A 34 7.58 -30.41 -22.42
N VAL A 35 6.97 -30.92 -23.49
CA VAL A 35 7.62 -31.78 -24.49
C VAL A 35 7.30 -31.23 -25.87
N ASP A 36 8.33 -30.81 -26.60
CA ASP A 36 8.20 -30.20 -27.94
C ASP A 36 7.16 -29.06 -27.94
N ASP A 37 7.29 -28.14 -26.97
CA ASP A 37 6.41 -26.99 -26.72
C ASP A 37 4.94 -27.30 -26.37
N VAL A 38 4.60 -28.57 -26.15
CA VAL A 38 3.28 -29.00 -25.67
C VAL A 38 3.34 -29.38 -24.20
N ILE A 39 2.44 -28.81 -23.40
CA ILE A 39 2.26 -29.21 -21.99
C ILE A 39 1.72 -30.63 -21.95
N ARG A 40 2.50 -31.56 -21.37
CA ARG A 40 2.14 -32.97 -21.24
C ARG A 40 1.61 -33.34 -19.87
N SER A 41 2.07 -32.64 -18.84
CA SER A 41 1.63 -32.85 -17.47
C SER A 41 1.62 -31.53 -16.73
N ASP A 42 0.61 -31.36 -15.91
CA ASP A 42 0.44 -30.21 -15.04
C ASP A 42 -0.20 -30.70 -13.74
N ALA A 43 0.60 -30.72 -12.67
CA ALA A 43 0.18 -31.26 -11.40
C ALA A 43 0.65 -30.38 -10.24
N LEU A 44 -0.17 -30.34 -9.19
CA LEU A 44 0.20 -29.72 -7.93
C LEU A 44 0.94 -30.73 -7.05
N GLY A 45 2.14 -30.35 -6.61
CA GLY A 45 2.93 -31.10 -5.64
C GLY A 45 2.38 -30.97 -4.21
N PRO A 46 2.91 -31.76 -3.26
CA PRO A 46 2.61 -31.57 -1.85
C PRO A 46 3.13 -30.21 -1.35
N ALA A 47 2.54 -29.71 -0.27
CA ALA A 47 3.04 -28.51 0.41
C ALA A 47 4.38 -28.82 1.09
N GLU A 48 5.44 -28.11 0.70
CA GLU A 48 6.79 -28.26 1.23
C GLU A 48 7.05 -27.15 2.27
N PRO A 49 7.64 -27.45 3.45
CA PRO A 49 8.00 -26.42 4.42
C PRO A 49 9.05 -25.48 3.82
N ILE A 50 8.91 -24.18 4.06
CA ILE A 50 9.82 -23.17 3.51
C ILE A 50 10.18 -22.11 4.54
N ASP A 51 11.43 -21.64 4.44
CA ASP A 51 11.88 -20.44 5.11
C ASP A 51 11.44 -19.20 4.33
N LEU A 52 10.64 -18.35 4.98
CA LEU A 52 10.15 -17.10 4.40
C LEU A 52 11.28 -16.13 4.06
N ALA A 53 12.45 -16.22 4.71
CA ALA A 53 13.57 -15.32 4.45
C ALA A 53 14.10 -15.41 3.01
N GLY A 54 13.99 -16.58 2.35
CA GLY A 54 14.54 -16.84 1.02
C GLY A 54 13.53 -16.82 -0.13
N PHE A 55 12.24 -16.58 0.14
CA PHE A 55 11.20 -16.73 -0.89
C PHE A 55 10.93 -15.43 -1.66
N PRO A 56 10.71 -15.43 -2.99
CA PRO A 56 10.57 -14.20 -3.78
C PRO A 56 9.45 -13.26 -3.31
N THR A 57 8.37 -13.79 -2.72
CA THR A 57 7.28 -12.96 -2.16
C THR A 57 7.56 -12.41 -0.77
N SER A 58 8.67 -12.79 -0.13
CA SER A 58 9.12 -12.19 1.14
C SER A 58 9.39 -10.68 1.00
N ALA A 59 9.77 -10.24 -0.21
CA ALA A 59 9.89 -8.82 -0.54
C ALA A 59 8.52 -8.10 -0.50
N ILE A 60 7.44 -8.76 -0.92
CA ILE A 60 6.07 -8.21 -0.92
C ILE A 60 5.53 -8.09 0.50
N MET A 61 5.83 -9.07 1.36
CA MET A 61 5.47 -9.05 2.78
C MET A 61 6.52 -8.39 3.68
N SER A 62 7.57 -7.79 3.12
CA SER A 62 8.60 -7.15 3.94
C SER A 62 8.01 -5.98 4.72
N ASP A 63 8.53 -5.73 5.92
CA ASP A 63 8.11 -4.61 6.77
C ASP A 63 8.02 -3.29 5.99
N THR A 64 8.84 -3.11 4.95
CA THR A 64 8.79 -1.99 3.99
C THR A 64 7.40 -1.71 3.43
N THR A 65 6.64 -2.73 3.00
CA THR A 65 5.32 -2.54 2.40
C THR A 65 4.28 -2.20 3.45
N ARG A 66 4.39 -2.80 4.64
CA ARG A 66 3.56 -2.47 5.81
C ARG A 66 3.82 -1.04 6.27
N ASP A 67 5.09 -0.65 6.34
CA ASP A 67 5.53 0.66 6.76
C ASP A 67 5.16 1.71 5.71
N ALA A 68 5.21 1.38 4.42
CA ALA A 68 4.70 2.24 3.35
C ALA A 68 3.18 2.45 3.46
N LEU A 69 2.40 1.41 3.76
CA LEU A 69 0.96 1.52 4.02
C LEU A 69 0.67 2.39 5.25
N ALA A 70 1.44 2.23 6.33
CA ALA A 70 1.31 3.06 7.54
C ALA A 70 1.68 4.53 7.26
N GLN A 71 2.71 4.78 6.44
CA GLN A 71 3.08 6.12 6.00
C GLN A 71 2.00 6.76 5.13
N ILE A 72 1.38 6.01 4.21
CA ILE A 72 0.27 6.51 3.38
C ILE A 72 -0.90 6.93 4.26
N ALA A 73 -1.28 6.12 5.26
CA ALA A 73 -2.34 6.48 6.19
C ALA A 73 -2.01 7.77 6.98
N THR A 74 -0.77 7.91 7.43
CA THR A 74 -0.29 9.11 8.15
C THR A 74 -0.29 10.34 7.24
N LEU A 75 0.15 10.19 5.99
CA LEU A 75 0.19 11.28 5.01
C LEU A 75 -1.23 11.74 4.63
N ASN A 76 -2.18 10.82 4.47
CA ASN A 76 -3.57 11.18 4.20
C ASN A 76 -4.18 11.98 5.37
N ALA A 77 -3.97 11.56 6.62
CA ALA A 77 -4.41 12.31 7.78
C ALA A 77 -3.78 13.72 7.83
N ARG A 78 -2.51 13.86 7.44
CA ARG A 78 -1.82 15.16 7.34
C ARG A 78 -2.43 16.04 6.26
N VAL A 79 -2.76 15.47 5.10
CA VAL A 79 -3.39 16.19 3.99
C VAL A 79 -4.77 16.72 4.40
N ASP A 80 -5.57 15.91 5.09
CA ASP A 80 -6.88 16.33 5.60
C ASP A 80 -6.74 17.49 6.60
N GLU A 81 -5.81 17.37 7.56
CA GLU A 81 -5.51 18.43 8.53
C GLU A 81 -5.04 19.74 7.85
N LEU A 82 -4.15 19.63 6.87
CA LEU A 82 -3.67 20.77 6.09
C LEU A 82 -4.79 21.41 5.27
N ALA A 83 -5.69 20.61 4.70
CA ALA A 83 -6.85 21.12 3.95
C ALA A 83 -7.79 21.92 4.87
N GLU A 84 -8.05 21.43 6.07
CA GLU A 84 -8.82 22.16 7.09
C GLU A 84 -8.15 23.49 7.48
N GLN A 85 -6.83 23.49 7.69
CA GLN A 85 -6.08 24.70 8.01
C GLN A 85 -6.11 25.74 6.88
N VAL A 86 -6.00 25.30 5.62
CA VAL A 86 -6.08 26.19 4.45
C VAL A 86 -7.47 26.81 4.33
N ASN A 87 -8.53 26.03 4.54
CA ASN A 87 -9.90 26.54 4.51
C ASN A 87 -10.14 27.56 5.63
N ALA A 88 -9.73 27.24 6.86
CA ALA A 88 -9.83 28.17 7.98
C ALA A 88 -9.03 29.47 7.72
N ALA A 89 -7.83 29.36 7.16
CA ALA A 89 -7.03 30.53 6.80
C ALA A 89 -7.69 31.38 5.71
N ALA A 90 -8.31 30.76 4.71
CA ALA A 90 -9.06 31.45 3.66
C ALA A 90 -10.24 32.24 4.24
N ASP A 91 -11.01 31.64 5.16
CA ASP A 91 -12.14 32.30 5.83
C ASP A 91 -11.66 33.54 6.63
N THR A 92 -10.57 33.41 7.38
CA THR A 92 -10.02 34.56 8.14
C THR A 92 -9.54 35.69 7.24
N LEU A 93 -8.97 35.38 6.08
CA LEU A 93 -8.54 36.37 5.08
C LEU A 93 -9.73 37.10 4.47
N GLU A 94 -10.81 36.39 4.18
CA GLU A 94 -12.05 36.99 3.68
C GLU A 94 -12.66 37.94 4.71
N GLU A 95 -12.74 37.53 5.98
CA GLU A 95 -13.22 38.38 7.07
C GLU A 95 -12.36 39.64 7.26
N ALA A 96 -11.03 39.48 7.21
CA ALA A 96 -10.10 40.60 7.31
C ALA A 96 -10.26 41.57 6.14
N SER A 97 -10.42 41.05 4.92
CA SER A 97 -10.65 41.86 3.71
C SER A 97 -11.96 42.65 3.82
N LEU A 98 -13.05 42.02 4.25
CA LEU A 98 -14.35 42.67 4.49
C LEU A 98 -14.26 43.76 5.55
N ARG A 99 -13.47 43.55 6.62
CA ARG A 99 -13.26 44.54 7.69
C ARG A 99 -12.48 45.76 7.19
N ILE A 100 -11.47 45.55 6.35
CA ILE A 100 -10.69 46.64 5.73
C ILE A 100 -11.57 47.44 4.76
N GLY A 101 -12.38 46.76 3.94
CA GLY A 101 -13.33 47.39 3.03
C GLY A 101 -14.30 48.32 3.77
N ARG A 102 -14.95 47.82 4.83
CA ARG A 102 -15.85 48.61 5.67
C ARG A 102 -15.19 49.82 6.32
N LYS A 103 -13.97 49.67 6.83
CA LYS A 103 -13.20 50.81 7.39
C LYS A 103 -12.90 51.87 6.33
N ARG A 104 -12.50 51.46 5.13
CA ARG A 104 -12.21 52.38 4.01
C ARG A 104 -13.45 53.17 3.58
N GLU A 105 -14.59 52.52 3.51
CA GLU A 105 -15.86 53.16 3.14
C GLU A 105 -16.30 54.17 4.19
N PHE A 106 -16.24 53.79 5.47
CA PHE A 106 -16.53 54.70 6.58
C PHE A 106 -15.65 55.97 6.57
N LEU A 107 -14.34 55.81 6.34
CA LEU A 107 -13.41 56.94 6.24
C LEU A 107 -13.72 57.86 5.05
N ARG A 108 -14.19 57.32 3.92
CA ARG A 108 -14.58 58.15 2.76
C ARG A 108 -15.80 58.99 3.07
N THR A 109 -16.83 58.42 3.69
CA THR A 109 -18.08 59.11 4.01
C THR A 109 -17.92 60.18 5.09
N PHE A 110 -16.98 60.02 6.03
CA PHE A 110 -16.79 60.96 7.13
C PHE A 110 -15.84 62.13 6.81
N CYS A 111 -15.01 61.99 5.77
CA CYS A 111 -14.08 63.03 5.31
C CYS A 111 -14.57 63.80 4.06
N SER A 112 -15.81 63.55 3.61
CA SER A 112 -16.48 64.35 2.56
C SER A 112 -17.55 65.25 3.18
#